data_AF-A0A9P0PMU7-F1
#
_entry.id   AF-A0A9P0PMU7-F1
#
_cell.length_a   1.000
_cell.length_b   1.000
_cell.length_c   1.000
_cell.angle_alpha   90.00
_cell.angle_beta   90.00
_cell.angle_gamma   90.00
#
_symmetry.space_group_name_H-M   'P 1'
#
loop_
_entity.id
_entity.type
_entity.pdbx_description
1 polymer ?
#
loop_
_entity_poly.entity_id
_entity_poly.type
_entity_poly.pdbx_seq_one_letter_code
_entity_poly.pdbx_strand_id
1 'polypeptide(L)'
;MVSYNIVVGDTVTKVIIRLFGISPESALAQRDVVVLIATLFISIPLCLYRDVAKLAKISFISLVCIAFILFSILLKTGSMADIVPDHPHSWRFINKDIVPAIGIMAFAFMCHHNTFLIYSSIAEANQMKWEIVTHFSIMTSLIVAILFGVAGYGTFRAYSQGDLLENYCWNDDLMNISRLLFSIQILLTYPIECFVTREVIENSLLRREPNVPISEKVHYLLTLGIIFTTYIISITTPCLGVVLELNGILAAVPLAYVLPAVCYLQLEEGLIFCRRKLPALGLAIFGLAVAILGVIFLFIDIDKVNTCSKGVEMDYCKNVTIAN
;
A
#
# COMPACT_ATOMS: atom_id res chain seq x y z
N MET A 1 -3.42 -4.22 -4.92
CA MET A 1 -4.00 -3.80 -6.21
C MET A 1 -5.10 -2.74 -6.08
N VAL A 2 -6.16 -2.94 -5.29
CA VAL A 2 -7.21 -1.90 -5.10
C VAL A 2 -6.60 -0.57 -4.63
N SER A 3 -5.82 -0.59 -3.54
CA SER A 3 -5.10 0.58 -3.02
C SER A 3 -4.24 1.30 -4.07
N TYR A 4 -3.71 0.56 -5.06
CA TYR A 4 -2.84 1.12 -6.09
C TYR A 4 -3.65 1.99 -7.06
N ASN A 5 -4.81 1.50 -7.48
CA ASN A 5 -5.75 2.28 -8.30
C ASN A 5 -6.24 3.52 -7.55
N ILE A 6 -6.55 3.40 -6.25
CA ILE A 6 -6.96 4.53 -5.41
C ILE A 6 -5.90 5.62 -5.43
N VAL A 7 -4.65 5.27 -5.11
CA VAL A 7 -3.53 6.21 -5.08
C VAL A 7 -3.30 6.87 -6.45
N VAL A 8 -3.28 6.09 -7.53
CA VAL A 8 -3.12 6.64 -8.89
C VAL A 8 -4.24 7.63 -9.20
N GLY A 9 -5.48 7.28 -8.85
CA GLY A 9 -6.62 8.17 -9.00
C GLY A 9 -6.49 9.46 -8.21
N ASP A 10 -6.13 9.38 -6.93
CA ASP A 10 -6.02 10.54 -6.04
C ASP A 10 -4.88 11.47 -6.47
N THR A 11 -3.74 10.92 -6.85
CA THR A 11 -2.53 11.68 -7.18
C THR A 11 -2.49 12.22 -8.62
N VAL A 12 -2.78 11.39 -9.63
CA VAL A 12 -2.72 11.80 -11.04
C VAL A 12 -3.78 12.84 -11.36
N THR A 13 -4.96 12.76 -10.75
CA THR A 13 -6.02 13.77 -10.93
C THR A 13 -5.51 15.18 -10.61
N LYS A 14 -4.79 15.36 -9.50
CA LYS A 14 -4.22 16.66 -9.10
C LYS A 14 -3.16 17.15 -10.06
N VAL A 15 -2.32 16.23 -10.54
CA VAL A 15 -1.30 16.54 -11.54
C VAL A 15 -1.93 16.99 -12.85
N ILE A 16 -3.01 16.34 -13.30
CA ILE A 16 -3.75 16.74 -14.51
C ILE A 16 -4.37 18.13 -14.34
N ILE A 17 -5.05 18.38 -13.22
CA ILE A 17 -5.65 19.69 -12.91
C ILE A 17 -4.57 20.79 -12.96
N ARG A 18 -3.41 20.57 -12.33
CA ARG A 18 -2.32 21.53 -12.31
C ARG A 18 -1.68 21.75 -13.68
N LEU A 19 -1.38 20.68 -14.42
CA LEU A 19 -0.63 20.76 -15.68
C LEU A 19 -1.47 21.31 -16.84
N PHE A 20 -2.76 20.96 -16.90
CA PHE A 20 -3.64 21.33 -17.99
C PHE A 20 -4.60 22.48 -17.63
N GLY A 21 -4.60 22.94 -16.37
CA GLY A 21 -5.46 24.03 -15.91
C GLY A 21 -6.96 23.73 -16.03
N ILE A 22 -7.34 22.44 -15.98
CA ILE A 22 -8.72 22.02 -16.20
C ILE A 22 -9.52 22.17 -14.91
N SER A 23 -10.80 22.55 -15.02
CA SER A 23 -11.69 22.58 -13.86
C SER A 23 -11.78 21.21 -13.17
N PRO A 24 -11.86 21.18 -11.83
CA PRO A 24 -12.09 19.93 -11.08
C PRO A 24 -13.38 19.20 -11.46
N GLU A 25 -14.33 19.91 -12.06
CA GLU A 25 -15.62 19.37 -12.52
C GLU A 25 -15.53 18.67 -13.89
N SER A 26 -14.42 18.81 -14.60
CA SER A 26 -14.24 18.17 -15.90
C SER A 26 -14.16 16.66 -15.78
N ALA A 27 -14.68 15.94 -16.77
CA ALA A 27 -14.62 14.47 -16.80
C ALA A 27 -13.18 13.93 -16.72
N LEU A 28 -12.19 14.64 -17.28
CA LEU A 28 -10.77 14.23 -17.24
C LEU A 28 -10.12 14.46 -15.87
N ALA A 29 -10.72 15.28 -15.02
CA ALA A 29 -10.31 15.49 -13.62
C ALA A 29 -11.10 14.61 -12.65
N GLN A 30 -11.93 13.67 -13.13
CA GLN A 30 -12.60 12.72 -12.27
C GLN A 30 -11.72 11.48 -12.04
N ARG A 31 -11.62 11.08 -10.77
CA ARG A 31 -10.77 9.96 -10.33
C ARG A 31 -11.10 8.66 -11.05
N ASP A 32 -12.37 8.35 -11.26
CA ASP A 32 -12.85 7.15 -11.94
C ASP A 32 -12.35 7.09 -13.39
N VAL A 33 -12.40 8.21 -14.12
CA VAL A 33 -11.89 8.32 -15.50
C VAL A 33 -10.37 8.17 -15.53
N VAL A 34 -9.65 8.81 -14.61
CA VAL A 34 -8.18 8.69 -14.52
C VAL A 34 -7.75 7.25 -14.25
N VAL A 35 -8.41 6.58 -13.30
CA VAL A 35 -8.13 5.18 -12.98
C VAL A 35 -8.49 4.27 -14.15
N LEU A 36 -9.59 4.54 -14.87
CA LEU A 36 -9.98 3.79 -16.06
C LEU A 36 -8.91 3.90 -17.16
N ILE A 37 -8.45 5.12 -17.46
CA ILE A 37 -7.40 5.37 -18.46
C ILE A 37 -6.10 4.65 -18.06
N ALA A 38 -5.65 4.81 -16.82
CA ALA A 38 -4.46 4.13 -16.32
C ALA A 38 -4.62 2.59 -16.41
N THR A 39 -5.80 2.08 -16.09
CA THR A 39 -6.09 0.64 -16.16
C THR A 39 -6.02 0.12 -17.60
N LEU A 40 -6.67 0.81 -18.55
CA LEU A 40 -6.74 0.39 -19.96
C LEU A 40 -5.38 0.48 -20.67
N PHE A 41 -4.65 1.56 -20.46
CA PHE A 41 -3.44 1.85 -21.22
C PHE A 41 -2.13 1.42 -20.53
N ILE A 42 -2.15 1.19 -19.21
CA ILE A 42 -0.95 0.85 -18.45
C ILE A 42 -1.13 -0.51 -17.76
N SER A 43 -2.10 -0.65 -16.87
CA SER A 43 -2.24 -1.86 -16.05
C SER A 43 -2.53 -3.10 -16.87
N ILE A 44 -3.47 -3.06 -17.83
CA ILE A 44 -3.82 -4.21 -18.68
C ILE A 44 -2.62 -4.66 -19.52
N PRO A 45 -1.96 -3.80 -20.33
CA PRO A 45 -0.80 -4.22 -21.11
C PRO A 45 0.32 -4.81 -20.25
N LEU A 46 0.60 -4.21 -19.09
CA LEU A 46 1.65 -4.70 -18.20
C LEU A 46 1.31 -6.03 -17.53
N CYS A 47 0.05 -6.24 -17.10
CA CYS A 47 -0.37 -7.49 -16.44
C CYS A 47 -0.49 -8.68 -17.40
N LEU A 48 -0.71 -8.40 -18.69
CA LEU A 48 -0.71 -9.41 -19.74
C LEU A 48 0.71 -9.79 -20.19
N TYR A 49 1.71 -9.01 -19.78
CA TYR A 49 3.10 -9.33 -20.06
C TYR A 49 3.56 -10.53 -19.21
N ARG A 50 4.06 -11.59 -19.88
CA ARG A 50 4.40 -12.86 -19.23
C ARG A 50 5.79 -12.88 -18.56
N ASP A 51 6.68 -11.98 -18.95
CA ASP A 51 8.08 -11.99 -18.50
C ASP A 51 8.31 -10.99 -17.35
N VAL A 52 8.08 -11.48 -16.12
CA VAL A 52 8.24 -10.71 -14.89
C VAL A 52 9.72 -10.44 -14.56
N ALA A 53 10.65 -11.23 -15.11
CA ALA A 53 12.08 -11.08 -14.82
C ALA A 53 12.66 -9.74 -15.33
N LYS A 54 12.07 -9.17 -16.38
CA LYS A 54 12.43 -7.83 -16.87
C LYS A 54 12.00 -6.70 -15.95
N LEU A 55 11.01 -6.93 -15.07
CA LEU A 55 10.56 -5.93 -14.10
C LEU A 55 11.57 -5.76 -12.95
N ALA A 56 12.46 -6.72 -12.69
CA ALA A 56 13.50 -6.58 -11.66
C ALA A 56 14.45 -5.40 -11.92
N LYS A 57 14.72 -5.06 -13.19
CA LYS A 57 15.50 -3.86 -13.56
C LYS A 57 14.75 -2.56 -13.27
N ILE A 58 13.42 -2.61 -13.35
CA ILE A 58 12.54 -1.48 -13.06
C ILE A 58 12.51 -1.21 -11.55
N SER A 59 12.66 -2.23 -10.70
CA SER A 59 12.72 -2.09 -9.23
C SER A 59 13.85 -1.18 -8.73
N PHE A 60 14.93 -0.97 -9.48
CA PHE A 60 15.95 0.02 -9.11
C PHE A 60 15.44 1.46 -9.30
N ILE A 61 14.74 1.73 -10.41
CA ILE A 61 14.11 3.03 -10.68
C ILE A 61 13.10 3.35 -9.57
N SER A 62 12.35 2.33 -9.13
CA SER A 62 11.44 2.42 -8.00
C SER A 62 12.05 2.96 -6.73
N LEU A 63 13.23 2.46 -6.38
CA LEU A 63 13.94 2.88 -5.17
C LEU A 63 14.39 4.34 -5.27
N VAL A 64 14.86 4.75 -6.44
CA VAL A 64 15.25 6.15 -6.71
C VAL A 64 14.04 7.07 -6.59
N CYS A 65 12.89 6.68 -7.13
CA CYS A 65 11.64 7.44 -6.99
C CYS A 65 11.24 7.60 -5.52
N ILE A 66 11.28 6.52 -4.73
CA ILE A 66 10.95 6.58 -3.28
C ILE A 66 11.92 7.50 -2.53
N ALA A 67 13.22 7.41 -2.82
CA ALA A 67 14.22 8.29 -2.22
C ALA A 67 13.97 9.76 -2.56
N PHE A 68 13.63 10.07 -3.81
CA PHE A 68 13.26 11.42 -4.24
C PHE A 68 11.99 11.94 -3.53
N ILE A 69 10.94 11.11 -3.42
CA ILE A 69 9.70 11.48 -2.73
C ILE A 69 10.00 11.77 -1.26
N LEU A 70 10.76 10.91 -0.59
CA LEU A 70 11.13 11.11 0.81
C LEU A 70 11.95 12.40 0.99
N PHE A 71 12.93 12.64 0.12
CA PHE A 71 13.71 13.88 0.15
C PHE A 71 12.82 15.12 -0.04
N SER A 72 11.90 15.07 -1.00
CA SER A 72 10.96 16.17 -1.26
C SER A 72 10.06 16.47 -0.06
N ILE A 73 9.57 15.42 0.61
CA ILE A 73 8.79 15.56 1.86
C ILE A 73 9.63 16.18 2.97
N LEU A 74 10.87 15.71 3.17
CA LEU A 74 11.77 16.25 4.19
C LEU A 74 12.05 17.74 3.98
N LEU A 75 12.25 18.18 2.74
CA LEU A 75 12.41 19.60 2.40
C LEU A 75 11.16 20.43 2.72
N LYS A 76 9.96 19.88 2.49
CA LYS A 76 8.70 20.60 2.70
C LYS A 76 8.21 20.59 4.15
N THR A 77 8.77 19.73 5.02
CA THR A 77 8.42 19.64 6.44
C THR A 77 8.35 21.02 7.11
N GLY A 78 9.39 21.84 6.95
CA GLY A 78 9.45 23.17 7.57
C GLY A 78 8.38 24.12 7.04
N SER A 79 8.34 24.33 5.72
CA SER A 79 7.40 25.27 5.09
C SER A 79 5.94 24.91 5.30
N MET A 80 5.61 23.61 5.32
CA MET A 80 4.24 23.15 5.53
C MET A 80 3.85 23.21 7.02
N ALA A 81 4.80 22.96 7.94
CA ALA A 81 4.51 23.01 9.38
C ALA A 81 4.09 24.42 9.85
N ASP A 82 4.54 25.47 9.16
CA ASP A 82 4.16 26.88 9.43
C ASP A 82 2.75 27.22 8.91
N ILE A 83 2.29 26.53 7.86
CA ILE A 83 0.99 26.76 7.22
C ILE A 83 -0.12 25.95 7.90
N VAL A 84 0.22 24.74 8.37
CA VAL A 84 -0.76 23.82 8.98
C VAL A 84 -1.14 24.33 10.37
N PRO A 85 -2.42 24.68 10.61
CA PRO A 85 -2.86 25.22 11.88
C PRO A 85 -2.73 24.21 13.02
N ASP A 86 -2.61 24.70 14.24
CA ASP A 86 -2.63 23.85 15.42
C ASP A 86 -4.05 23.33 15.68
N HIS A 87 -4.13 22.07 16.13
CA HIS A 87 -5.38 21.41 16.50
C HIS A 87 -5.25 20.82 17.92
N PRO A 88 -6.30 20.85 18.77
CA PRO A 88 -6.25 20.36 20.16
C PRO A 88 -5.85 18.88 20.32
N HIS A 89 -5.99 18.09 19.27
CA HIS A 89 -5.61 16.67 19.25
C HIS A 89 -4.26 16.39 18.58
N SER A 90 -3.49 17.43 18.26
CA SER A 90 -2.12 17.27 17.78
C SER A 90 -1.24 16.65 18.86
N TRP A 91 -0.33 15.76 18.47
CA TRP A 91 0.63 15.10 19.37
C TRP A 91 0.01 14.22 20.47
N ARG A 92 -1.24 13.79 20.30
CA ARG A 92 -1.87 12.87 21.23
C ARG A 92 -1.17 11.51 21.20
N PHE A 93 -0.56 11.12 22.31
CA PHE A 93 0.23 9.88 22.42
C PHE A 93 -0.59 8.60 22.19
N ILE A 94 -1.86 8.57 22.64
CA ILE A 94 -2.75 7.39 22.48
C ILE A 94 -4.06 7.82 21.85
N ASN A 95 -4.41 7.16 20.76
CA ASN A 95 -5.70 7.28 20.08
C ASN A 95 -6.38 5.91 19.97
N LYS A 96 -7.70 5.89 19.76
CA LYS A 96 -8.50 4.68 19.59
C LYS A 96 -8.08 3.87 18.36
N ASP A 97 -7.52 4.54 17.36
CA ASP A 97 -7.13 3.97 16.07
C ASP A 97 -5.81 3.17 16.12
N ILE A 98 -5.32 2.82 17.32
CA ILE A 98 -4.08 2.03 17.48
C ILE A 98 -4.21 0.63 16.86
N VAL A 99 -5.36 -0.02 16.97
CA VAL A 99 -5.59 -1.35 16.40
C VAL A 99 -5.65 -1.29 14.87
N PRO A 100 -6.42 -0.38 14.25
CA PRO A 100 -6.32 -0.07 12.82
C PRO A 100 -4.88 0.19 12.34
N ALA A 101 -4.12 1.00 13.08
CA ALA A 101 -2.75 1.33 12.74
C ALA A 101 -1.82 0.09 12.74
N ILE A 102 -2.00 -0.84 13.70
CA ILE A 102 -1.28 -2.12 13.70
C ILE A 102 -1.61 -2.91 12.42
N GLY A 103 -2.87 -2.93 11.99
CA GLY A 103 -3.27 -3.57 10.73
C GLY A 103 -2.57 -2.96 9.52
N ILE A 104 -2.59 -1.62 9.39
CA ILE A 104 -1.91 -0.91 8.30
C ILE A 104 -0.40 -1.20 8.32
N MET A 105 0.23 -1.21 9.49
CA MET A 105 1.65 -1.55 9.64
C MET A 105 1.94 -3.01 9.26
N ALA A 106 1.09 -3.95 9.68
CA ALA A 106 1.21 -5.35 9.27
C ALA A 106 1.11 -5.51 7.76
N PHE A 107 0.20 -4.77 7.11
CA PHE A 107 0.10 -4.75 5.65
C PHE A 107 1.34 -4.12 4.99
N ALA A 108 1.85 -2.99 5.51
CA ALA A 108 3.01 -2.30 4.95
C ALA A 108 4.28 -3.16 4.95
N PHE A 109 4.43 -4.03 5.95
CA PHE A 109 5.56 -4.98 6.05
C PHE A 109 5.22 -6.39 5.55
N MET A 110 4.07 -6.59 4.92
CA MET A 110 3.72 -7.88 4.33
C MET A 110 4.48 -8.06 3.01
N CYS A 111 5.36 -9.06 2.97
CA CYS A 111 6.02 -9.52 1.75
C CYS A 111 5.99 -11.05 1.59
N HIS A 112 5.34 -11.76 2.51
CA HIS A 112 5.37 -13.23 2.64
C HIS A 112 4.90 -13.97 1.38
N HIS A 113 3.92 -13.42 0.65
CA HIS A 113 3.40 -14.01 -0.59
C HIS A 113 4.40 -13.98 -1.74
N ASN A 114 5.33 -13.03 -1.72
CA ASN A 114 6.36 -12.85 -2.75
C ASN A 114 7.68 -13.55 -2.42
N THR A 115 7.81 -14.12 -1.21
CA THR A 115 9.04 -14.74 -0.71
C THR A 115 9.63 -15.78 -1.66
N PHE A 116 8.80 -16.69 -2.19
CA PHE A 116 9.29 -17.74 -3.09
C PHE A 116 9.81 -17.18 -4.42
N LEU A 117 9.08 -16.22 -5.00
CA LEU A 117 9.49 -15.55 -6.23
C LEU A 117 10.81 -14.80 -6.06
N ILE A 118 10.99 -14.10 -4.93
CA ILE A 118 12.23 -13.38 -4.61
C ILE A 118 13.36 -14.38 -4.36
N TYR A 119 13.13 -15.42 -3.56
CA TYR A 119 14.15 -16.44 -3.26
C TYR A 119 14.68 -17.10 -4.54
N SER A 120 13.79 -17.51 -5.44
CA SER A 120 14.15 -18.14 -6.72
C SER A 120 14.86 -17.19 -7.69
N SER A 121 14.77 -15.86 -7.48
CA SER A 121 15.48 -14.86 -8.28
C SER A 121 16.93 -14.61 -7.84
N ILE A 122 17.32 -15.09 -6.65
CA ILE A 122 18.68 -14.92 -6.12
C ILE A 122 19.63 -15.88 -6.83
N ALA A 123 20.71 -15.34 -7.40
CA ALA A 123 21.77 -16.14 -8.01
C ALA A 123 22.42 -17.08 -6.97
N GLU A 124 22.33 -18.38 -7.23
CA GLU A 124 22.78 -19.45 -6.32
C GLU A 124 22.21 -19.26 -4.91
N ALA A 125 20.87 -19.23 -4.82
CA ALA A 125 20.14 -19.04 -3.59
C ALA A 125 20.56 -20.06 -2.51
N ASN A 126 20.84 -19.56 -1.32
CA ASN A 126 21.11 -20.36 -0.13
C ASN A 126 20.59 -19.62 1.11
N GLN A 127 20.55 -20.32 2.24
CA GLN A 127 20.00 -19.79 3.48
C GLN A 127 20.73 -18.52 3.97
N MET A 128 22.07 -18.49 3.88
CA MET A 128 22.87 -17.35 4.32
C MET A 128 22.60 -16.08 3.49
N LYS A 129 22.53 -16.23 2.16
CA LYS A 129 22.18 -15.11 1.26
C LYS A 129 20.76 -14.63 1.52
N TRP A 130 19.82 -15.54 1.74
CA TRP A 130 18.43 -15.21 2.06
C TRP A 130 18.32 -14.41 3.36
N GLU A 131 19.04 -14.83 4.41
CA GLU A 131 19.08 -14.11 5.69
C GLU A 131 19.64 -12.69 5.53
N ILE A 132 20.75 -12.52 4.79
CA ILE A 132 21.34 -11.20 4.54
C ILE A 132 20.35 -10.30 3.78
N VAL A 133 19.76 -10.80 2.69
CA VAL A 133 18.84 -10.04 1.85
C VAL A 133 17.60 -9.62 2.64
N THR A 134 17.00 -10.53 3.40
CA THR A 134 15.79 -10.24 4.18
C THR A 134 16.05 -9.25 5.30
N HIS A 135 17.10 -9.42 6.11
CA HIS A 135 17.39 -8.52 7.22
C HIS A 135 17.72 -7.11 6.73
N PHE A 136 18.56 -6.98 5.70
CA PHE A 136 18.90 -5.66 5.16
C PHE A 136 17.66 -4.99 4.56
N SER A 137 16.85 -5.72 3.78
CA SER A 137 15.64 -5.17 3.16
C SER A 137 14.62 -4.70 4.18
N ILE A 138 14.37 -5.48 5.25
CA ILE A 138 13.44 -5.12 6.32
C ILE A 138 13.96 -3.92 7.12
N MET A 139 15.25 -3.89 7.47
CA MET A 139 15.85 -2.77 8.21
C MET A 139 15.81 -1.47 7.41
N THR A 140 16.16 -1.50 6.12
CA THR A 140 16.06 -0.33 5.25
C THR A 140 14.61 0.14 5.13
N SER A 141 13.67 -0.79 4.93
CA SER A 141 12.24 -0.46 4.84
C SER A 141 11.72 0.16 6.14
N LEU A 142 12.16 -0.33 7.30
CA LEU A 142 11.81 0.22 8.61
C LEU A 142 12.32 1.65 8.78
N ILE A 143 13.58 1.92 8.44
CA ILE A 143 14.15 3.28 8.51
C ILE A 143 13.36 4.23 7.62
N VAL A 144 13.08 3.83 6.37
CA VAL A 144 12.31 4.66 5.43
C VAL A 144 10.88 4.90 5.95
N ALA A 145 10.21 3.88 6.48
CA ALA A 145 8.88 4.02 7.05
C ALA A 145 8.85 4.97 8.27
N ILE A 146 9.86 4.89 9.15
CA ILE A 146 10.00 5.82 10.28
C ILE A 146 10.19 7.25 9.77
N LEU A 147 11.03 7.47 8.75
CA LEU A 147 11.25 8.80 8.19
C LEU A 147 9.97 9.39 7.58
N PHE A 148 9.21 8.62 6.81
CA PHE A 148 7.90 9.05 6.31
C PHE A 148 6.92 9.34 7.44
N GLY A 149 6.84 8.46 8.45
CA GLY A 149 5.94 8.62 9.59
C GLY A 149 6.25 9.86 10.41
N VAL A 150 7.52 10.09 10.76
CA VAL A 150 7.97 11.25 11.54
C VAL A 150 7.79 12.54 10.74
N ALA A 151 8.23 12.59 9.48
CA ALA A 151 8.09 13.79 8.66
C ALA A 151 6.62 14.11 8.37
N GLY A 152 5.82 13.11 7.99
CA GLY A 152 4.41 13.26 7.68
C GLY A 152 3.59 13.69 8.89
N TYR A 153 3.64 12.93 9.99
CA TYR A 153 2.88 13.25 11.20
C TYR A 153 3.38 14.54 11.86
N GLY A 154 4.69 14.78 11.87
CA GLY A 154 5.27 16.01 12.43
C GLY A 154 4.82 17.28 11.71
N THR A 155 4.58 17.18 10.39
CA THR A 155 4.08 18.29 9.57
C THR A 155 2.57 18.50 9.73
N PHE A 156 1.77 17.44 9.52
CA PHE A 156 0.32 17.57 9.37
C PHE A 156 -0.49 17.31 10.65
N ARG A 157 0.12 16.65 11.63
CA ARG A 157 -0.46 16.44 12.96
C ARG A 157 -1.86 15.81 12.87
N ALA A 158 -2.88 16.49 13.39
CA ALA A 158 -4.27 16.02 13.37
C ALA A 158 -4.94 16.05 11.99
N TYR A 159 -4.36 16.74 11.00
CA TYR A 159 -4.91 16.84 9.64
C TYR A 159 -4.46 15.71 8.71
N SER A 160 -3.55 14.84 9.18
CA SER A 160 -2.95 13.75 8.40
C SER A 160 -4.00 12.86 7.73
N GLN A 161 -4.07 12.91 6.41
CA GLN A 161 -4.87 11.98 5.60
C GLN A 161 -4.21 10.60 5.45
N GLY A 162 -5.02 9.59 5.12
CA GLY A 162 -4.54 8.21 4.90
C GLY A 162 -3.57 8.06 3.71
N ASP A 163 -3.64 8.97 2.73
CA ASP A 163 -2.57 9.21 1.77
C ASP A 163 -1.84 10.50 2.17
N LEU A 164 -0.54 10.38 2.46
CA LEU A 164 0.27 11.51 2.91
C LEU A 164 0.35 12.62 1.86
N LEU A 165 0.38 12.27 0.57
CA LEU A 165 0.50 13.25 -0.53
C LEU A 165 -0.78 14.07 -0.73
N GLU A 166 -1.91 13.66 -0.17
CA GLU A 166 -3.16 14.42 -0.18
C GLU A 166 -3.12 15.68 0.70
N ASN A 167 -2.24 15.70 1.70
CA ASN A 167 -2.11 16.84 2.59
C ASN A 167 -1.38 18.04 1.94
N TYR A 168 -0.64 17.82 0.87
CA TYR A 168 0.08 18.89 0.20
C TYR A 168 -0.83 19.68 -0.75
N CYS A 169 -0.58 20.98 -0.90
CA CYS A 169 -1.38 21.84 -1.77
C CYS A 169 -1.26 21.45 -3.25
N TRP A 170 -2.27 21.78 -4.05
CA TRP A 170 -2.30 21.39 -5.46
C TRP A 170 -1.39 22.26 -6.32
N ASN A 171 -1.10 23.49 -5.87
CA ASN A 171 -0.18 24.42 -6.53
C ASN A 171 1.31 24.15 -6.25
N ASP A 172 1.65 23.11 -5.48
CA ASP A 172 3.04 22.77 -5.17
C ASP A 172 3.66 21.86 -6.23
N ASP A 173 4.44 22.45 -7.14
CA ASP A 173 5.02 21.74 -8.27
C ASP A 173 6.00 20.62 -7.86
N LEU A 174 6.74 20.78 -6.76
CA LEU A 174 7.64 19.72 -6.26
C LEU A 174 6.83 18.51 -5.77
N MET A 175 5.70 18.76 -5.11
CA MET A 175 4.81 17.71 -4.64
C MET A 175 4.06 17.07 -5.81
N ASN A 176 3.72 17.82 -6.86
CA ASN A 176 3.14 17.27 -8.08
C ASN A 176 4.10 16.34 -8.83
N ILE A 177 5.40 16.67 -8.89
CA ILE A 177 6.42 15.75 -9.40
C ILE A 177 6.47 14.48 -8.53
N SER A 178 6.45 14.62 -7.20
CA SER A 178 6.43 13.48 -6.27
C SER A 178 5.19 12.59 -6.47
N ARG A 179 4.01 13.19 -6.66
CA ARG A 179 2.73 12.49 -6.99
C ARG A 179 2.84 11.68 -8.28
N LEU A 180 3.43 12.26 -9.33
CA LEU A 180 3.62 11.58 -10.60
C LEU A 180 4.59 10.40 -10.47
N LEU A 181 5.72 10.59 -9.80
CA LEU A 181 6.70 9.52 -9.57
C LEU A 181 6.11 8.39 -8.71
N PHE A 182 5.30 8.73 -7.70
CA PHE A 182 4.60 7.75 -6.88
C PHE A 182 3.58 6.95 -7.69
N SER A 183 2.84 7.61 -8.58
CA SER A 183 1.88 6.96 -9.49
C SER A 183 2.57 5.98 -10.43
N ILE A 184 3.64 6.43 -11.10
CA ILE A 184 4.43 5.59 -12.01
C ILE A 184 4.95 4.39 -11.24
N GLN A 185 5.51 4.62 -10.05
CA GLN A 185 6.06 3.55 -9.23
C GLN A 185 5.00 2.48 -8.89
N ILE A 186 3.84 2.91 -8.43
CA ILE A 186 2.76 2.00 -8.05
C ILE A 186 2.23 1.22 -9.25
N LEU A 187 2.10 1.86 -10.42
CA LEU A 187 1.69 1.20 -11.66
C LEU A 187 2.71 0.15 -12.12
N LEU A 188 4.00 0.33 -11.83
CA LEU A 188 5.04 -0.66 -12.13
C LEU A 188 5.03 -1.85 -11.16
N THR A 189 4.56 -1.67 -9.93
CA THR A 189 4.37 -2.78 -8.96
C THR A 189 3.07 -3.55 -9.20
N TYR A 190 2.05 -2.93 -9.80
CA TYR A 190 0.74 -3.53 -10.05
C TYR A 190 0.77 -4.90 -10.76
N PRO A 191 1.59 -5.13 -11.81
CA PRO A 191 1.66 -6.40 -12.52
C PRO A 191 2.23 -7.54 -11.67
N ILE A 192 3.14 -7.24 -10.74
CA ILE A 192 3.74 -8.24 -9.84
C ILE A 192 2.64 -8.80 -8.93
N GLU A 193 1.82 -7.93 -8.34
CA GLU A 193 0.70 -8.36 -7.49
C GLU A 193 -0.40 -9.08 -8.30
N CYS A 194 -0.64 -8.66 -9.55
CA CYS A 194 -1.54 -9.38 -10.45
C CYS A 194 -1.02 -10.79 -10.77
N PHE A 195 0.29 -10.94 -11.00
CA PHE A 195 0.94 -12.21 -11.25
C PHE A 195 0.74 -13.16 -10.07
N VAL A 196 1.02 -12.69 -8.85
CA VAL A 196 0.92 -13.51 -7.63
C VAL A 196 -0.53 -13.89 -7.36
N THR A 197 -1.47 -12.96 -7.52
CA THR A 197 -2.91 -13.24 -7.36
C THR A 197 -3.36 -14.33 -8.34
N ARG A 198 -2.92 -14.23 -9.60
CA ARG A 198 -3.23 -15.24 -10.63
C ARG A 198 -2.63 -16.59 -10.27
N GLU A 199 -1.35 -16.64 -9.86
CA GLU A 199 -0.68 -17.87 -9.45
C GLU A 199 -1.41 -18.56 -8.28
N VAL A 200 -1.84 -17.79 -7.28
CA VAL A 200 -2.64 -18.31 -6.15
C VAL A 200 -3.96 -18.89 -6.63
N ILE A 201 -4.70 -18.21 -7.50
CA ILE A 201 -5.99 -18.71 -8.05
C ILE A 201 -5.77 -20.00 -8.86
N GLU A 202 -4.76 -20.03 -9.71
CA GLU A 202 -4.44 -21.19 -10.54
C GLU A 202 -4.05 -22.42 -9.70
N ASN A 203 -3.24 -22.23 -8.66
CA ASN A 203 -2.80 -23.34 -7.82
C ASN A 203 -3.88 -23.80 -6.83
N SER A 204 -4.60 -22.87 -6.19
CA SER A 204 -5.56 -23.20 -5.12
C SER A 204 -6.96 -23.58 -5.63
N LEU A 205 -7.49 -22.86 -6.63
CA LEU A 205 -8.86 -23.06 -7.12
C LEU A 205 -8.90 -23.99 -8.32
N LEU A 206 -7.99 -23.83 -9.27
CA LEU A 206 -7.94 -24.68 -10.48
C LEU A 206 -7.15 -25.98 -10.25
N ARG A 207 -6.54 -26.17 -9.07
CA ARG A 207 -5.76 -27.36 -8.66
C ARG A 207 -4.80 -27.82 -9.74
N ARG A 208 -4.06 -26.85 -10.29
CA ARG A 208 -3.14 -27.06 -11.39
C ARG A 208 -2.08 -28.10 -11.05
N GLU A 209 -1.88 -29.08 -11.93
CA GLU A 209 -0.71 -29.94 -11.86
C GLU A 209 0.56 -29.15 -12.25
N PRO A 210 1.65 -29.28 -11.49
CA PRO A 210 2.91 -28.66 -11.85
C PRO A 210 3.32 -29.16 -13.25
N ASN A 211 3.67 -28.22 -14.14
CA ASN A 211 4.14 -28.41 -15.52
C ASN A 211 3.11 -28.43 -16.66
N VAL A 212 1.81 -28.28 -16.42
CA VAL A 212 0.84 -28.09 -17.52
C VAL A 212 0.79 -26.61 -17.93
N PRO A 213 1.06 -26.24 -19.20
CA PRO A 213 0.94 -24.86 -19.66
C PRO A 213 -0.54 -24.44 -19.69
N ILE A 214 -0.81 -23.23 -19.24
CA ILE A 214 -2.17 -22.71 -19.14
C ILE A 214 -2.66 -22.30 -20.52
N SER A 215 -3.92 -22.64 -20.82
CA SER A 215 -4.58 -22.16 -22.03
C SER A 215 -4.55 -20.64 -22.06
N GLU A 216 -4.16 -20.06 -23.19
CA GLU A 216 -4.07 -18.61 -23.31
C GLU A 216 -5.39 -17.92 -22.97
N LYS A 217 -6.52 -18.55 -23.31
CA LYS A 217 -7.86 -18.04 -22.97
C LYS A 217 -8.07 -17.91 -21.46
N VAL A 218 -7.65 -18.92 -20.69
CA VAL A 218 -7.75 -18.92 -19.23
C VAL A 218 -6.88 -17.82 -18.64
N HIS A 219 -5.66 -17.67 -19.17
CA HIS A 219 -4.75 -16.60 -18.75
C HIS A 219 -5.35 -15.20 -18.97
N TYR A 220 -5.87 -14.92 -20.17
CA TYR A 220 -6.50 -13.63 -20.46
C TYR A 220 -7.76 -13.39 -19.60
N LEU A 221 -8.64 -14.38 -19.47
CA LEU A 221 -9.87 -14.25 -18.68
C LEU A 221 -9.58 -14.02 -17.19
N LEU A 222 -8.64 -14.76 -16.62
CA LEU A 222 -8.24 -14.58 -15.21
C LEU A 222 -7.63 -13.21 -14.99
N THR A 223 -6.66 -12.79 -15.81
CA THR A 223 -6.02 -11.48 -15.65
C THR A 223 -7.02 -10.33 -15.82
N LEU A 224 -7.87 -10.38 -16.85
CA LEU A 224 -8.91 -9.35 -17.04
C LEU A 224 -9.95 -9.37 -15.92
N GLY A 225 -10.33 -10.54 -15.40
CA GLY A 225 -11.23 -10.68 -14.27
C GLY A 225 -10.68 -10.07 -12.98
N ILE A 226 -9.38 -10.30 -12.67
CA ILE A 226 -8.69 -9.70 -11.53
C ILE A 226 -8.65 -8.17 -11.68
N ILE A 227 -8.23 -7.67 -12.83
CA ILE A 227 -8.13 -6.22 -13.09
C ILE A 227 -9.52 -5.57 -13.01
N PHE A 228 -10.53 -6.16 -13.63
CA PHE A 228 -11.89 -5.64 -13.60
C PHE A 228 -12.44 -5.58 -12.17
N THR A 229 -12.29 -6.66 -11.40
CA THR A 229 -12.77 -6.71 -10.01
C THR A 229 -12.06 -5.66 -9.15
N THR A 230 -10.74 -5.53 -9.27
CA THR A 230 -9.98 -4.54 -8.51
C THR A 230 -10.30 -3.10 -8.95
N TYR A 231 -10.58 -2.87 -10.23
CA TYR A 231 -11.06 -1.59 -10.75
C TYR A 231 -12.39 -1.20 -10.10
N ILE A 232 -13.41 -2.07 -10.14
CA ILE A 232 -14.73 -1.81 -9.56
C ILE A 232 -14.62 -1.47 -8.08
N ILE A 233 -13.87 -2.27 -7.29
CA ILE A 233 -13.70 -1.99 -5.86
C ILE A 233 -12.98 -0.65 -5.62
N SER A 234 -12.01 -0.29 -6.48
CA SER A 234 -11.24 0.95 -6.33
C SER A 234 -12.03 2.23 -6.62
N ILE A 235 -13.02 2.18 -7.52
CA ILE A 235 -13.87 3.34 -7.81
C ILE A 235 -15.01 3.49 -6.80
N THR A 236 -15.45 2.38 -6.19
CA THR A 236 -16.49 2.41 -5.14
C THR A 236 -15.93 2.78 -3.77
N THR A 237 -14.62 2.65 -3.56
CA THR A 237 -14.00 2.87 -2.25
C THR A 237 -13.31 4.24 -2.20
N PRO A 238 -13.80 5.19 -1.39
CA PRO A 238 -13.26 6.55 -1.39
C PRO A 238 -11.92 6.65 -0.67
N CYS A 239 -11.74 5.93 0.44
CA CYS A 239 -10.61 6.08 1.33
C CYS A 239 -9.56 5.00 1.15
N LEU A 240 -8.32 5.42 0.88
CA LEU A 240 -7.16 4.53 0.90
C LEU A 240 -6.98 3.85 2.27
N GLY A 241 -7.04 4.62 3.36
CA GLY A 241 -6.78 4.14 4.72
C GLY A 241 -7.64 2.94 5.11
N VAL A 242 -8.94 2.97 4.76
CA VAL A 242 -9.89 1.88 5.04
C VAL A 242 -9.51 0.60 4.30
N VAL A 243 -9.09 0.70 3.04
CA VAL A 243 -8.65 -0.48 2.27
C VAL A 243 -7.37 -1.07 2.87
N LEU A 244 -6.43 -0.22 3.28
CA LEU A 244 -5.18 -0.65 3.91
C LEU A 244 -5.44 -1.32 5.26
N GLU A 245 -6.33 -0.73 6.08
CA GLU A 245 -6.74 -1.27 7.37
C GLU A 245 -7.43 -2.64 7.21
N LEU A 246 -8.44 -2.72 6.33
CA LEU A 246 -9.19 -3.95 6.07
C LEU A 246 -8.25 -5.08 5.63
N ASN A 247 -7.35 -4.79 4.68
CA ASN A 247 -6.40 -5.79 4.19
C ASN A 247 -5.36 -6.16 5.25
N GLY A 248 -4.95 -5.19 6.07
CA GLY A 248 -4.07 -5.40 7.20
C GLY A 248 -4.64 -6.37 8.23
N ILE A 249 -5.87 -6.12 8.67
CA ILE A 249 -6.52 -6.90 9.73
C ILE A 249 -6.95 -8.28 9.22
N LEU A 250 -7.51 -8.37 8.01
CA LEU A 250 -8.08 -9.62 7.49
C LEU A 250 -7.06 -10.52 6.81
N ALA A 251 -6.02 -9.98 6.17
CA ALA A 251 -5.04 -10.76 5.42
C ALA A 251 -3.65 -10.71 6.06
N ALA A 252 -3.14 -9.50 6.36
CA ALA A 252 -1.77 -9.33 6.86
C ALA A 252 -1.54 -9.94 8.22
N VAL A 253 -2.40 -9.62 9.18
CA VAL A 253 -2.26 -10.08 10.56
C VAL A 253 -2.32 -11.61 10.64
N PRO A 254 -3.29 -12.31 10.02
CA PRO A 254 -3.29 -13.77 10.01
C PRO A 254 -2.07 -14.37 9.31
N LEU A 255 -1.67 -13.83 8.14
CA LEU A 255 -0.57 -14.39 7.35
C LEU A 255 0.80 -14.18 8.03
N ALA A 256 1.02 -13.03 8.66
CA ALA A 256 2.31 -12.66 9.24
C ALA A 256 2.48 -13.08 10.71
N TYR A 257 1.40 -13.10 11.50
CA TYR A 257 1.49 -13.39 12.93
C TYR A 257 0.91 -14.75 13.32
N VAL A 258 -0.24 -15.13 12.75
CA VAL A 258 -0.95 -16.34 13.18
C VAL A 258 -0.39 -17.59 12.48
N LEU A 259 -0.34 -17.59 11.14
CA LEU A 259 0.08 -18.74 10.36
C LEU A 259 1.48 -19.24 10.72
N PRO A 260 2.56 -18.42 10.67
CA PRO A 260 3.91 -18.90 10.98
C PRO A 260 4.03 -19.37 12.44
N ALA A 261 3.34 -18.70 13.37
CA ALA A 261 3.31 -19.11 14.76
C ALA A 261 2.66 -20.48 14.95
N VAL A 262 1.51 -20.72 14.32
CA VAL A 262 0.82 -22.02 14.38
C VAL A 262 1.66 -23.11 13.72
N CYS A 263 2.27 -22.84 12.57
CA CYS A 263 3.19 -23.78 11.93
C CYS A 263 4.36 -24.15 12.86
N TYR A 264 4.98 -23.18 13.51
CA TYR A 264 6.06 -23.43 14.47
C TYR A 264 5.59 -24.28 15.67
N LEU A 265 4.41 -23.98 16.21
CA LEU A 265 3.83 -24.72 17.33
C LEU A 265 3.52 -26.19 16.98
N GLN A 266 3.15 -26.45 15.72
CA GLN A 266 2.87 -27.79 15.20
C GLN A 266 4.14 -28.57 14.84
N LEU A 267 5.17 -27.91 14.33
CA LEU A 267 6.41 -28.55 13.88
C LEU A 267 7.40 -28.84 15.03
N GLU A 268 7.51 -27.94 16.00
CA GLU A 268 8.40 -28.15 17.15
C GLU A 268 7.79 -29.22 18.08
N GLU A 269 8.59 -30.16 18.56
CA GLU A 269 8.11 -31.21 19.47
C GLU A 269 7.94 -30.70 20.92
N GLY A 270 7.08 -31.35 21.70
CA GLY A 270 6.87 -31.05 23.13
C GLY A 270 5.64 -30.19 23.45
N LEU A 271 5.45 -29.94 24.75
CA LEU A 271 4.27 -29.27 25.31
C LEU A 271 4.15 -27.82 24.81
N ILE A 272 2.91 -27.37 24.58
CA ILE A 272 2.59 -26.01 24.08
C ILE A 272 3.15 -24.91 25.00
N PHE A 273 3.20 -25.15 26.30
CA PHE A 273 3.71 -24.21 27.31
C PHE A 273 5.23 -24.30 27.56
N CYS A 274 5.98 -24.97 26.68
CA CYS A 274 7.44 -25.00 26.76
C CYS A 274 8.05 -23.62 26.46
N ARG A 275 9.16 -23.26 27.10
CA ARG A 275 9.87 -21.98 26.91
C ARG A 275 10.20 -21.68 25.44
N ARG A 276 10.42 -22.70 24.62
CA ARG A 276 10.68 -22.56 23.17
C ARG A 276 9.44 -22.16 22.37
N LYS A 277 8.25 -22.64 22.79
CA LYS A 277 6.97 -22.41 22.11
C LYS A 277 6.24 -21.15 22.62
N LEU A 278 6.59 -20.64 23.80
CA LEU A 278 5.99 -19.43 24.37
C LEU A 278 6.04 -18.20 23.43
N PRO A 279 7.16 -17.88 22.73
CA PRO A 279 7.19 -16.75 21.80
C PRO A 279 6.21 -16.92 20.64
N ALA A 280 6.15 -18.11 20.05
CA ALA A 280 5.21 -18.40 18.96
C ALA A 280 3.76 -18.35 19.45
N LEU A 281 3.46 -18.92 20.62
CA LEU A 281 2.13 -18.83 21.23
C LEU A 281 1.72 -17.38 21.49
N GLY A 282 2.62 -16.57 22.04
CA GLY A 282 2.40 -15.14 22.25
C GLY A 282 2.11 -14.39 20.95
N LEU A 283 2.86 -14.69 19.88
CA LEU A 283 2.66 -14.11 18.55
C LEU A 283 1.29 -14.47 17.95
N ALA A 284 0.88 -15.73 18.07
CA ALA A 284 -0.42 -16.20 17.60
C ALA A 284 -1.58 -15.53 18.36
N ILE A 285 -1.48 -15.44 19.69
CA ILE A 285 -2.50 -14.77 20.53
C ILE A 285 -2.56 -13.29 20.20
N PHE A 286 -1.42 -12.62 20.06
CA PHE A 286 -1.36 -11.21 19.66
C PHE A 286 -2.02 -10.99 18.30
N GLY A 287 -1.66 -11.79 17.29
CA GLY A 287 -2.25 -11.71 15.96
C GLY A 287 -3.77 -11.93 16.00
N LEU A 288 -4.25 -12.92 16.74
CA LEU A 288 -5.68 -13.19 16.86
C LEU A 288 -6.41 -12.05 17.58
N ALA A 289 -5.84 -11.51 18.66
CA ALA A 289 -6.41 -10.38 19.38
C ALA A 289 -6.51 -9.13 18.50
N VAL A 290 -5.45 -8.80 17.76
CA VAL A 290 -5.45 -7.67 16.81
C VAL A 290 -6.45 -7.90 15.69
N ALA A 291 -6.55 -9.11 15.14
CA ALA A 291 -7.52 -9.42 14.10
C ALA A 291 -8.97 -9.23 14.60
N ILE A 292 -9.30 -9.79 15.76
CA ILE A 292 -10.65 -9.69 16.35
C ILE A 292 -11.00 -8.24 16.68
N LEU A 293 -10.12 -7.56 17.42
CA LEU A 293 -10.34 -6.16 17.80
C LEU A 293 -10.42 -5.28 16.56
N GLY A 294 -9.55 -5.50 15.57
CA GLY A 294 -9.54 -4.74 14.33
C GLY A 294 -10.84 -4.87 13.56
N VAL A 295 -11.39 -6.09 13.45
CA VAL A 295 -12.69 -6.30 12.82
C VAL A 295 -13.80 -5.54 13.57
N ILE A 296 -13.79 -5.57 14.91
CA ILE A 296 -14.75 -4.83 15.72
C ILE A 296 -14.65 -3.31 15.46
N PHE A 297 -13.44 -2.75 15.47
CA PHE A 297 -13.22 -1.33 15.19
C PHE A 297 -13.66 -0.94 13.78
N LEU A 298 -13.36 -1.78 12.79
CA LEU A 298 -13.78 -1.55 11.41
C LEU A 298 -15.30 -1.46 11.27
N PHE A 299 -16.06 -2.31 11.98
CA PHE A 299 -17.52 -2.23 11.98
C PHE A 299 -18.05 -0.98 12.71
N ILE A 300 -17.39 -0.55 13.79
CA ILE A 300 -17.79 0.65 14.56
C ILE A 300 -17.49 1.94 13.78
N ASP A 301 -16.36 1.99 13.07
CA ASP A 301 -15.87 3.17 12.38
C ASP A 301 -16.27 3.22 10.89
N ILE A 302 -17.11 2.29 10.41
CA ILE A 302 -17.67 2.30 9.04
C ILE A 302 -18.36 3.64 8.71
N ASP A 303 -18.97 4.30 9.70
CA ASP A 303 -19.63 5.59 9.49
C ASP A 303 -18.64 6.76 9.27
N LYS A 304 -17.38 6.62 9.73
CA LYS A 304 -16.31 7.60 9.49
C LYS A 304 -15.71 7.51 8.08
N VAL A 305 -16.04 6.50 7.29
CA VAL A 305 -15.60 6.39 5.87
C VAL A 305 -16.02 7.62 5.06
N ASN A 306 -17.04 8.35 5.50
CA ASN A 306 -17.51 9.60 4.89
C ASN A 306 -16.63 10.83 5.15
N THR A 307 -15.62 10.77 6.04
CA THR A 307 -14.75 11.93 6.34
C THR A 307 -13.53 12.04 5.43
N CYS A 308 -13.37 11.18 4.42
CA CYS A 308 -12.33 11.38 3.41
C CYS A 308 -12.60 12.66 2.61
N SER A 309 -11.57 13.51 2.52
CA SER A 309 -11.58 14.63 1.58
C SER A 309 -11.51 14.09 0.14
N LYS A 310 -12.67 13.97 -0.53
CA LYS A 310 -12.75 13.57 -1.95
C LYS A 310 -12.42 14.75 -2.85
N GLY A 311 -11.22 14.79 -3.41
CA GLY A 311 -10.89 15.80 -4.44
C GLY A 311 -11.12 17.24 -3.97
N VAL A 312 -11.07 17.49 -2.66
CA VAL A 312 -11.17 18.82 -2.06
C VAL A 312 -9.80 19.15 -1.51
N GLU A 313 -9.29 20.31 -1.94
CA GLU A 313 -8.05 20.84 -1.42
C GLU A 313 -8.20 21.20 0.08
N MET A 314 -7.17 20.88 0.86
CA MET A 314 -7.13 21.14 2.30
C MET A 314 -7.34 22.63 2.59
N ASP A 315 -8.09 22.97 3.64
CA ASP A 315 -8.50 24.36 3.90
C ASP A 315 -7.31 25.31 4.14
N TYR A 316 -6.23 24.82 4.75
CA TYR A 316 -5.01 25.61 4.94
C TYR A 316 -4.30 25.95 3.62
N CYS A 317 -4.52 25.18 2.54
CA CYS A 317 -3.98 25.49 1.21
C CYS A 317 -4.77 26.59 0.50
N LYS A 318 -6.09 26.69 0.76
CA LYS A 318 -6.94 27.75 0.21
C LYS A 318 -6.53 29.13 0.74
N ASN A 319 -6.19 29.22 2.03
CA ASN A 319 -5.75 30.46 2.66
C ASN A 319 -4.43 30.99 2.08
N VAL A 320 -3.52 30.10 1.67
CA VAL A 320 -2.23 30.48 1.03
C VAL A 320 -2.46 31.06 -0.37
N THR A 321 -3.47 30.58 -1.09
CA THR A 321 -3.77 31.03 -2.46
C THR A 321 -4.44 32.42 -2.47
N ILE A 322 -5.04 32.86 -1.37
CA ILE A 322 -5.65 34.19 -1.22
C ILE A 322 -4.62 35.25 -0.80
N ALA A 323 -3.50 34.85 -0.20
CA ALA A 323 -2.46 35.73 0.29
C ALA A 323 -1.36 36.09 -0.74
N ASN A 324 -1.36 35.44 -1.92
CA ASN A 324 -0.46 35.70 -3.05
C ASN A 324 -1.25 36.20 -4.26
#